data_AF-A0A2G6INS8-F1
#
_entry.id   AF-A0A2G6INS8-F1
#
_cell.length_a   1.000
_cell.length_b   1.000
_cell.length_c   1.000
_cell.angle_alpha   90.00
_cell.angle_beta   90.00
_cell.angle_gamma   90.00
#
_symmetry.space_group_name_H-M   'P 1'
#
loop_
_entity.id
_entity.type
_entity.pdbx_description
1 polymer ?
#
loop_
_entity_poly.entity_id
_entity_poly.type
_entity_poly.pdbx_seq_one_letter_code
_entity_poly.pdbx_strand_id
1 'polypeptide(L)'
;QSLEEAARDLGCTTFQTFRLVTLPIIAPAVISGWLLGFTLSLDDLVIASFTSGPSATTLPIKIFSAVRLGVSPEINALSSILIGLVTVGVITASLSSKRAIMRRMRDEQKADQ
;
A
#
# COMPACT_ATOMS: atom_id res chain seq x y z
N GLN A 1 -16.90 9.75 -29.72
CA GLN A 1 -16.79 10.34 -31.06
C GLN A 1 -17.65 11.60 -31.17
N SER A 2 -18.94 11.53 -30.82
CA SER A 2 -19.81 12.72 -30.77
C SER A 2 -19.25 13.89 -29.93
N LEU A 3 -18.58 13.62 -28.80
CA LEU A 3 -17.95 14.65 -27.96
C LEU A 3 -16.73 15.34 -28.60
N GLU A 4 -15.92 14.61 -29.38
CA GLU A 4 -14.77 15.20 -30.07
C GLU A 4 -15.19 15.97 -31.32
N GLU A 5 -16.20 15.45 -32.04
CA GLU A 5 -16.81 16.13 -33.19
C GLU A 5 -17.50 17.41 -32.74
N ALA A 6 -18.32 17.38 -31.68
CA ALA A 6 -18.96 18.56 -31.13
C ALA A 6 -17.96 19.64 -30.67
N ALA A 7 -16.83 19.24 -30.08
CA ALA A 7 -15.78 20.19 -29.70
C ALA A 7 -15.10 20.83 -30.92
N ARG A 8 -14.91 20.07 -32.00
CA ARG A 8 -14.35 20.56 -33.26
C ARG A 8 -15.34 21.49 -33.99
N ASP A 9 -16.63 21.18 -33.94
CA ASP A 9 -17.72 22.01 -34.47
C ASP A 9 -17.85 23.33 -33.71
N LEU A 10 -17.55 23.35 -32.41
CA LEU A 10 -17.45 24.56 -31.58
C LEU A 10 -16.18 25.39 -31.83
N GLY A 11 -15.34 25.01 -32.80
CA GLY A 11 -14.14 25.75 -33.19
C GLY A 11 -12.88 25.38 -32.41
N CYS A 12 -12.87 24.30 -31.62
CA CYS A 12 -11.64 23.84 -30.97
C CYS A 12 -10.66 23.27 -32.00
N THR A 13 -9.39 23.64 -31.88
CA THR A 13 -8.30 23.02 -32.64
C THR A 13 -8.12 21.56 -32.22
N THR A 14 -7.61 20.70 -33.10
CA THR A 14 -7.41 19.25 -32.84
C THR A 14 -6.63 18.99 -31.55
N PHE A 15 -5.62 19.81 -31.25
CA PHE A 15 -4.86 19.72 -30.01
C PHE A 15 -5.67 20.12 -28.77
N GLN A 16 -6.51 21.16 -28.87
CA GLN A 16 -7.42 21.54 -27.80
C GLN A 16 -8.45 20.45 -27.54
N THR A 17 -9.09 19.90 -28.58
CA THR A 17 -10.03 18.78 -28.44
C THR A 17 -9.39 17.58 -27.78
N PHE A 18 -8.16 17.21 -28.19
CA PHE A 18 -7.42 16.12 -27.54
C PHE A 18 -7.19 16.38 -26.06
N ARG A 19 -6.65 17.55 -25.68
CA ARG A 19 -6.29 17.83 -24.29
C ARG A 19 -7.51 18.04 -23.38
N LEU A 20 -8.58 18.65 -23.89
CA LEU A 20 -9.75 19.05 -23.10
C LEU A 20 -10.85 17.99 -23.07
N VAL A 21 -10.95 17.15 -24.11
CA VAL A 21 -12.03 16.17 -24.25
C VAL A 21 -11.44 14.76 -24.22
N THR A 22 -10.59 14.41 -25.19
CA THR A 22 -10.11 13.03 -25.36
C THR A 22 -9.28 12.56 -24.18
N LEU A 23 -8.27 13.34 -23.79
CA LEU A 23 -7.31 13.04 -22.73
C LEU A 23 -7.99 12.80 -21.38
N PRO A 24 -8.87 13.68 -20.85
CA PRO A 24 -9.55 13.43 -19.58
C PRO A 24 -10.54 12.26 -19.65
N ILE A 25 -11.13 11.97 -20.82
CA ILE A 25 -12.00 10.80 -21.01
C ILE A 25 -11.20 9.49 -20.94
N ILE A 26 -10.03 9.44 -21.59
CA ILE A 26 -9.18 8.23 -21.59
C ILE A 26 -8.22 8.16 -20.39
N ALA A 27 -8.03 9.26 -19.64
CA ALA A 27 -7.15 9.34 -18.48
C ALA A 27 -7.32 8.20 -17.46
N PRO A 28 -8.54 7.85 -17.00
CA PRO A 28 -8.70 6.72 -16.08
C PRO A 28 -8.24 5.38 -16.68
N ALA A 29 -8.43 5.17 -17.99
CA ALA A 29 -7.95 3.98 -18.69
C ALA A 29 -6.42 3.98 -18.83
N VAL A 30 -5.82 5.15 -19.11
CA VAL A 30 -4.36 5.33 -19.19
C VAL A 30 -3.71 5.03 -17.83
N ILE A 31 -4.28 5.54 -16.74
CA ILE A 31 -3.78 5.26 -15.38
C ILE A 31 -3.89 3.77 -15.04
N SER A 32 -5.00 3.13 -15.41
CA SER A 32 -5.19 1.70 -15.19
C SER A 32 -4.18 0.85 -15.99
N GLY A 33 -3.96 1.19 -17.26
CA GLY A 33 -2.93 0.54 -18.10
C GLY A 33 -1.51 0.79 -17.60
N TRP A 34 -1.23 2.00 -17.10
CA TRP A 34 0.05 2.33 -16.49
C TRP A 34 0.32 1.51 -15.22
N LEU A 35 -0.66 1.37 -14.32
CA LEU A 35 -0.54 0.53 -13.12
C LEU A 35 -0.35 -0.95 -13.46
N LEU A 36 -1.05 -1.45 -14.47
CA LEU A 36 -0.93 -2.83 -14.93
C LEU A 36 0.46 -3.09 -15.53
N GLY A 37 0.95 -2.20 -16.41
CA GLY A 37 2.29 -2.30 -16.97
C GLY A 37 3.39 -2.15 -15.91
N PHE A 38 3.19 -1.26 -14.93
CA PHE A 38 4.08 -1.12 -13.78
C PHE A 38 4.13 -2.41 -12.94
N THR A 39 2.97 -3.02 -12.68
CA THR A 39 2.87 -4.28 -11.93
C THR A 39 3.58 -5.42 -12.68
N LEU A 40 3.39 -5.53 -13.99
CA LEU A 40 4.09 -6.52 -14.82
C LEU A 40 5.60 -6.26 -14.87
N SER A 41 6.04 -5.00 -14.90
CA SER A 41 7.47 -4.65 -14.85
C SER A 41 8.14 -5.05 -13.52
N LEU A 42 7.37 -5.14 -12.42
CA LEU A 42 7.87 -5.65 -11.14
C LEU A 42 7.95 -7.18 -11.14
N ASP A 43 7.17 -7.89 -11.96
CA ASP A 43 7.22 -9.34 -12.14
C ASP A 43 8.42 -9.77 -13.00
N ASP A 44 8.68 -9.05 -14.11
CA ASP A 44 9.87 -9.24 -14.96
C ASP A 44 11.21 -8.95 -14.23
N LEU A 45 11.15 -8.35 -13.04
CA LEU A 45 12.30 -8.19 -12.14
C LEU A 45 12.96 -9.52 -11.77
N VAL A 46 12.17 -10.59 -11.63
CA VAL A 46 12.66 -11.93 -11.30
C VAL A 46 13.53 -12.46 -12.45
N ILE A 47 13.06 -12.32 -13.69
CA ILE A 47 13.78 -12.77 -14.89
C ILE A 47 15.01 -11.91 -15.15
N ALA A 48 14.90 -10.58 -14.98
CA ALA A 48 16.01 -9.65 -15.09
C ALA A 48 17.10 -9.90 -14.02
N SER A 49 16.72 -10.29 -12.80
CA SER A 49 17.66 -10.64 -11.73
C SER A 49 18.43 -11.94 -12.01
N PHE A 50 17.87 -12.87 -12.78
CA PHE A 50 18.55 -14.11 -13.15
C PHE A 50 19.36 -14.01 -14.45
N THR A 51 19.06 -13.03 -15.31
CA THR A 51 19.69 -12.86 -16.64
C THR A 51 20.70 -11.70 -16.70
N SER A 52 20.64 -10.73 -15.77
CA SER A 52 21.60 -9.63 -15.72
C SER A 52 22.88 -10.06 -15.00
N GLY A 53 23.98 -10.15 -15.75
CA GLY A 53 25.32 -10.34 -15.19
C GLY A 53 25.69 -9.26 -14.15
N PRO A 54 26.72 -9.50 -13.31
CA PRO A 54 26.97 -8.86 -12.01
C PRO A 54 27.22 -7.34 -11.97
N SER A 55 27.01 -6.60 -13.06
CA SER A 55 27.33 -5.18 -13.19
C SER A 55 26.23 -4.31 -13.81
N ALA A 56 24.96 -4.72 -13.79
CA ALA A 56 23.86 -3.84 -14.19
C ALA A 56 23.20 -3.20 -12.95
N THR A 57 23.61 -1.99 -12.56
CA THR A 57 22.94 -1.23 -11.49
C THR A 57 21.63 -0.62 -12.00
N THR A 58 20.59 -1.44 -12.11
CA THR A 58 19.23 -0.95 -12.40
C THR A 58 18.55 -0.47 -11.10
N LEU A 59 17.64 0.50 -11.22
CA LEU A 59 16.87 1.07 -10.10
C LEU A 59 16.35 0.00 -9.12
N PRO A 60 15.83 -1.16 -9.60
CA PRO A 60 15.33 -2.21 -8.73
C PRO A 60 16.40 -2.99 -7.95
N ILE A 61 17.61 -3.16 -8.49
CA ILE A 61 18.73 -3.81 -7.77
C ILE A 61 19.18 -2.92 -6.61
N LYS A 62 19.13 -1.59 -6.77
CA LYS A 62 19.40 -0.63 -5.69
C LYS A 62 18.30 -0.65 -4.62
N ILE A 63 17.03 -0.81 -5.01
CA ILE A 63 15.90 -0.95 -4.08
C ILE A 63 15.99 -2.29 -3.33
N PHE A 64 16.27 -3.39 -4.03
CA PHE A 64 16.44 -4.70 -3.43
C PHE A 64 17.67 -4.77 -2.52
N SER A 65 18.80 -4.16 -2.90
CA SER A 65 19.95 -4.06 -2.00
C SER A 65 19.67 -3.10 -0.84
N ALA A 66 18.94 -2.01 -1.03
CA ALA A 66 18.50 -1.14 0.07
C ALA A 66 17.48 -1.83 1.00
N VAL A 67 16.68 -2.78 0.52
CA VAL A 67 15.80 -3.62 1.36
C VAL A 67 16.59 -4.72 2.06
N ARG A 68 17.58 -5.32 1.37
CA ARG A 68 18.42 -6.40 1.92
C ARG A 68 19.54 -5.90 2.85
N LEU A 69 19.99 -4.66 2.68
CA LEU A 69 20.80 -3.86 3.61
C LEU A 69 19.92 -3.05 4.58
N GLY A 70 18.59 -3.02 4.36
CA GLY A 70 17.62 -2.15 5.04
C GLY A 70 16.71 -2.84 6.03
N VAL A 71 17.25 -3.79 6.77
CA VAL A 71 16.92 -3.88 8.19
C VAL A 71 18.24 -3.64 8.90
N SER A 72 18.56 -2.36 9.15
CA SER A 72 19.55 -2.05 10.18
C SER A 72 19.12 -2.84 11.43
N PRO A 73 20.02 -3.58 12.08
CA PRO A 73 19.71 -4.30 13.32
C PRO A 73 18.96 -3.42 14.33
N GLU A 74 19.21 -2.11 14.28
CA GLU A 74 18.51 -1.06 15.01
C GLU A 74 16.98 -1.01 14.75
N ILE A 75 16.54 -1.11 13.48
CA ILE A 75 15.11 -1.11 13.14
C ILE A 75 14.44 -2.38 13.66
N ASN A 76 15.09 -3.54 13.52
CA ASN A 76 14.56 -4.81 14.03
C ASN A 76 14.51 -4.81 15.58
N ALA A 77 15.51 -4.20 16.24
CA ALA A 77 15.51 -4.01 17.69
C ALA A 77 14.36 -3.10 18.15
N LEU A 78 14.15 -1.98 17.46
CA LEU A 78 13.06 -1.04 17.76
C LEU A 78 11.69 -1.69 17.56
N SER A 79 11.50 -2.42 16.46
CA SER A 79 10.27 -3.19 16.21
C SER A 79 10.00 -4.22 17.29
N SER A 80 11.04 -4.95 17.73
CA SER A 80 10.91 -5.96 18.79
C SER A 80 10.51 -5.33 20.13
N ILE A 81 11.09 -4.18 20.48
CA ILE A 81 10.75 -3.43 21.71
C ILE A 81 9.30 -2.94 21.64
N LEU A 82 8.89 -2.35 20.53
CA LEU A 82 7.54 -1.83 20.35
C LEU A 82 6.49 -2.94 20.45
N ILE A 83 6.72 -4.06 19.76
CA ILE A 83 5.85 -5.24 19.82
C ILE A 83 5.76 -5.75 21.25
N GLY A 84 6.88 -5.91 21.95
CA GLY A 84 6.89 -6.35 23.34
C GLY A 84 6.07 -5.44 24.26
N LEU A 85 6.22 -4.12 24.12
CA LEU A 85 5.50 -3.14 24.92
C LEU A 85 3.99 -3.20 24.68
N VAL A 86 3.57 -3.26 23.41
CA VAL A 86 2.15 -3.38 23.05
C VAL A 86 1.57 -4.70 23.54
N THR A 87 2.28 -5.82 23.38
CA THR A 87 1.83 -7.14 23.86
C THR A 87 1.64 -7.14 25.38
N VAL A 88 2.58 -6.60 26.15
CA VAL A 88 2.44 -6.49 27.62
C VAL A 88 1.27 -5.59 28.00
N GLY A 89 1.09 -4.46 27.32
CA GLY A 89 -0.04 -3.56 27.53
C GLY A 89 -1.39 -4.25 27.26
N VAL A 90 -1.49 -4.98 26.15
CA VAL A 90 -2.71 -5.71 25.78
C VAL A 90 -3.00 -6.85 26.77
N ILE A 91 -1.99 -7.61 27.20
CA ILE A 91 -2.17 -8.70 28.17
C ILE A 91 -2.63 -8.14 29.51
N THR A 92 -1.99 -7.08 30.00
CA THR A 92 -2.35 -6.45 31.29
C THR A 92 -3.75 -5.85 31.24
N ALA A 93 -4.12 -5.16 30.15
CA ALA A 93 -5.47 -4.66 29.93
C ALA A 93 -6.49 -5.81 29.83
N SER A 94 -6.18 -6.87 29.08
CA SER A 94 -7.07 -8.04 28.92
C SER A 94 -7.31 -8.76 30.25
N LEU A 95 -6.27 -8.96 31.05
CA LEU A 95 -6.40 -9.56 32.39
C LEU A 95 -7.19 -8.65 33.34
N SER A 96 -6.99 -7.33 33.27
CA SER A 96 -7.73 -6.36 34.08
C SER A 96 -9.21 -6.32 33.69
N SER A 97 -9.51 -6.31 32.39
CA SER A 97 -10.88 -6.39 31.85
C SER A 97 -11.56 -7.70 32.22
N LYS A 98 -10.87 -8.85 32.12
CA LYS A 98 -11.41 -10.14 32.57
C LYS A 98 -11.72 -10.15 34.06
N ARG A 99 -10.84 -9.58 34.89
CA ARG A 99 -11.07 -9.44 36.33
C ARG A 99 -12.22 -8.48 36.64
N ALA A 100 -12.38 -7.40 35.88
CA ALA A 100 -13.48 -6.45 36.02
C ALA A 100 -14.83 -7.07 35.62
N ILE A 101 -14.86 -7.85 34.54
CA ILE A 101 -16.07 -8.58 34.10
C ILE A 101 -16.47 -9.65 35.13
N MET A 102 -15.51 -10.44 35.62
CA MET A 102 -15.77 -11.47 36.64
C MET A 102 -16.23 -10.89 37.99
N ARG A 103 -15.81 -9.66 38.33
CA ARG A 103 -16.32 -8.95 39.52
C ARG A 103 -17.79 -8.57 39.34
N ARG A 104 -18.15 -8.02 38.18
CA ARG A 104 -19.56 -7.68 37.86
C ARG A 104 -20.48 -8.89 37.94
N MET A 105 -20.05 -10.04 37.42
CA MET A 105 -20.84 -11.30 37.51
C MET A 105 -21.05 -11.77 38.96
N ARG A 106 -20.09 -11.56 39.86
CA ARG A 106 -20.26 -11.89 41.30
C ARG A 106 -21.17 -10.91 42.01
N ASP A 107 -21.16 -9.65 41.61
CA ASP A 107 -22.01 -8.62 42.21
C ASP A 107 -23.47 -8.84 41.78
N GLU A 108 -23.71 -9.26 40.54
CA GLU A 108 -25.04 -9.68 40.04
C GLU A 108 -25.57 -10.91 40.78
N GLN A 109 -24.75 -11.96 40.95
CA GLN A 109 -25.15 -13.16 41.70
C GLN A 109 -25.49 -12.92 43.18
N LYS A 110 -24.94 -11.86 43.78
CA LYS A 110 -25.24 -11.45 45.16
C LYS A 110 -26.46 -10.54 45.27
N ALA A 111 -26.86 -9.89 44.17
CA ALA A 111 -28.08 -9.07 44.13
C ALA A 111 -29.33 -9.95 43.94
N ASP A 112 -29.17 -11.13 43.34
CA ASP A 112 -30.24 -12.10 43.09
C ASP A 112 -30.46 -13.11 44.25
N GLN A 113 -29.63 -13.10 45.31
CA GLN A 113 -29.81 -13.89 46.55
C GLN A 113 -30.40 -13.04 47.67
#